data_AF-A0A9X9A149-F1
#
_entry.id   AF-A0A9X9A149-F1
#
_cell.length_a   1.000
_cell.length_b   1.000
_cell.length_c   1.000
_cell.angle_alpha   90.00
_cell.angle_beta   90.00
_cell.angle_gamma   90.00
#
_symmetry.space_group_name_H-M   'P 1'
#
loop_
_entity.id
_entity.type
_entity.pdbx_description
1 polymer ?
#
loop_
_entity_poly.entity_id
_entity_poly.type
_entity_poly.pdbx_seq_one_letter_code
_entity_poly.pdbx_strand_id
1 'polypeptide(L)'
;YTIIAVVTNSLFLHLTEGWTIASDEMLVNAIFGGIFIGCGIGLIIRVGGTTAGTTILARMTHKYLGWSISYGLLFFDLIVAFSSYFIIG
;
A
#
# COMPACT_ATOMS: atom_id res chain seq x y z
N TYR A 1 4.74 18.44 4.00
CA TYR A 1 5.17 17.21 3.30
C TYR A 1 4.00 16.31 2.88
N THR A 2 3.02 16.04 3.74
CA THR A 2 1.84 15.21 3.42
C THR A 2 0.95 15.78 2.32
N ILE A 3 0.71 17.10 2.27
CA ILE A 3 -0.09 17.73 1.20
C ILE A 3 0.56 17.50 -0.17
N ILE A 4 1.87 17.68 -0.28
CA ILE A 4 2.62 17.44 -1.52
C ILE A 4 2.52 15.96 -1.93
N ALA A 5 2.68 15.04 -0.97
CA ALA A 5 2.55 13.61 -1.23
C ALA A 5 1.14 13.22 -1.73
N VAL A 6 0.09 13.78 -1.13
CA VAL A 6 -1.31 13.51 -1.52
C VAL A 6 -1.64 14.10 -2.90
N VAL A 7 -1.15 15.31 -3.20
CA VAL A 7 -1.34 15.95 -4.51
C VAL A 7 -0.59 15.21 -5.60
N THR A 8 0.68 14.87 -5.38
CA THR A 8 1.47 14.10 -6.35
C THR A 8 0.88 12.71 -6.58
N ASN A 9 0.42 12.03 -5.52
CA ASN A 9 -0.27 10.74 -5.64
C ASN A 9 -1.55 10.85 -6.47
N SER A 10 -2.38 11.88 -6.23
CA SER A 10 -3.61 12.10 -6.99
C SER A 10 -3.33 12.40 -8.46
N LEU A 11 -2.31 13.21 -8.76
CA LEU A 11 -1.87 13.48 -10.13
C LEU A 11 -1.41 12.21 -10.84
N PHE A 12 -0.63 11.37 -10.15
CA PHE A 12 -0.14 10.12 -10.71
C PHE A 12 -1.27 9.14 -10.98
N LEU A 13 -2.24 9.03 -10.06
CA LEU A 13 -3.44 8.21 -10.28
C LEU A 13 -4.22 8.69 -11.51
N HIS A 14 -4.42 10.00 -11.66
CA HIS A 14 -5.15 10.55 -12.81
C HIS A 14 -4.41 10.35 -14.14
N LEU A 15 -3.08 10.39 -14.14
CA LEU A 15 -2.26 10.10 -15.33
C LEU A 15 -2.26 8.61 -15.70
N THR A 16 -2.23 7.73 -14.70
CA THR A 16 -2.09 6.27 -14.89
C THR A 16 -3.45 5.55 -14.99
N GLU A 17 -4.57 6.23 -14.76
CA GLU A 17 -5.93 5.66 -14.85
C GLU A 17 -6.21 5.00 -16.22
N GLY A 18 -5.68 5.58 -17.31
CA GLY A 18 -5.85 5.04 -18.66
C GLY A 18 -4.90 3.88 -19.01
N TRP A 19 -3.94 3.55 -18.14
CA TRP A 19 -2.95 2.50 -18.40
C TRP A 19 -3.49 1.15 -17.92
N THR A 20 -4.15 0.45 -18.83
CA THR A 20 -4.55 -0.94 -18.64
C THR A 20 -3.57 -1.86 -19.35
N ILE A 21 -2.94 -2.76 -18.58
CA ILE A 21 -2.14 -3.85 -19.13
C ILE A 21 -3.10 -5.03 -19.34
N ALA A 22 -3.58 -5.19 -20.57
CA ALA A 22 -4.32 -6.38 -20.97
C ALA A 22 -3.34 -7.55 -21.07
N SER A 23 -3.25 -8.34 -20.01
CA SER A 23 -2.56 -9.63 -20.01
C SER A 23 -3.60 -10.72 -19.83
N ASP A 24 -3.62 -11.69 -20.75
CA ASP A 24 -4.52 -12.85 -20.68
C ASP A 24 -4.25 -13.74 -19.45
N GLU A 25 -3.05 -13.65 -18.88
CA GLU A 25 -2.61 -14.46 -17.74
C GLU A 25 -2.65 -13.69 -16.42
N MET A 26 -3.70 -13.96 -15.64
CA MET A 26 -3.95 -13.33 -14.33
C MET A 26 -2.80 -13.51 -13.33
N LEU A 27 -2.09 -14.64 -13.41
CA LEU A 27 -1.01 -15.00 -12.48
C LEU A 27 0.24 -14.13 -12.70
N VAL A 28 0.56 -13.83 -13.97
CA VAL A 28 1.67 -12.95 -14.33
C VAL A 28 1.37 -11.52 -13.86
N ASN A 29 0.15 -11.04 -14.12
CA ASN A 29 -0.25 -9.70 -13.68
C ASN A 29 -0.21 -9.53 -12.16
N ALA A 30 -0.62 -10.55 -11.40
CA ALA A 30 -0.55 -10.56 -9.94
C ALA A 30 0.90 -10.50 -9.42
N ILE A 31 1.82 -11.26 -10.02
CA ILE A 31 3.24 -11.25 -9.62
C ILE A 31 3.88 -9.90 -9.93
N PHE A 32 3.70 -9.38 -11.14
CA PHE A 32 4.25 -8.07 -11.52
C PHE A 32 3.65 -6.95 -10.66
N GLY A 33 2.33 -6.92 -10.50
CA GLY A 33 1.65 -5.98 -9.62
C GLY A 33 2.18 -6.05 -8.18
N GLY A 34 2.32 -7.26 -7.63
CA GLY A 34 2.87 -7.47 -6.30
C GLY A 34 4.30 -6.96 -6.14
N ILE A 35 5.18 -7.20 -7.12
CA ILE A 35 6.57 -6.73 -7.11
C ILE A 35 6.63 -5.20 -7.20
N PHE A 36 5.88 -4.59 -8.12
CA PHE A 36 5.86 -3.14 -8.29
C PHE A 36 5.31 -2.43 -7.04
N ILE A 37 4.19 -2.92 -6.50
CA ILE A 37 3.59 -2.39 -5.26
C ILE A 37 4.54 -2.57 -4.08
N GLY A 38 5.12 -3.78 -3.91
CA GLY A 38 6.06 -4.07 -2.83
C GLY A 38 7.32 -3.21 -2.88
N CYS A 39 7.88 -3.00 -4.08
CA CYS A 39 9.04 -2.12 -4.28
C CYS A 39 8.70 -0.65 -3.96
N GLY A 40 7.55 -0.17 -4.43
CA GLY A 40 7.07 1.18 -4.14
C GLY A 40 6.86 1.42 -2.64
N ILE A 41 6.15 0.52 -1.96
CA ILE A 41 5.93 0.59 -0.50
C ILE A 41 7.27 0.52 0.24
N GLY A 42 8.19 -0.35 -0.16
CA GLY A 42 9.52 -0.47 0.43
C GLY A 42 10.34 0.82 0.34
N LEU A 43 10.32 1.49 -0.81
CA LEU A 43 10.95 2.80 -1.00
C LEU A 43 10.33 3.89 -0.10
N ILE A 44 9.01 3.90 0.03
CA ILE A 44 8.29 4.86 0.86
C ILE A 44 8.67 4.67 2.34
N ILE A 45 8.71 3.44 2.82
CA ILE A 45 9.12 3.13 4.21
C ILE A 45 10.59 3.51 4.42
N ARG A 46 11.47 3.26 3.45
CA ARG A 46 12.91 3.58 3.55
C ARG A 46 13.18 5.07 3.73
N VAL A 47 12.40 5.93 3.09
CA VAL A 47 12.52 7.40 3.23
C VAL A 47 11.72 7.92 4.44
N GLY A 48 11.02 7.05 5.16
CA GLY A 48 10.14 7.47 6.26
C GLY A 48 8.95 8.28 5.75
N GLY A 49 8.40 7.93 4.58
CA GLY A 49 7.17 8.46 3.99
C GLY A 49 5.90 7.69 4.38
N THR A 50 4.72 8.32 4.27
CA THR A 50 3.41 7.65 4.47
C THR A 50 2.53 7.82 3.24
N THR A 51 1.65 6.86 2.99
CA THR A 51 0.65 6.88 1.90
C THR A 51 -0.75 7.27 2.38
N ALA A 52 -0.84 8.02 3.48
CA ALA A 52 -2.09 8.50 4.08
C ALA A 52 -3.06 7.45 4.67
N GLY A 53 -2.99 6.18 4.27
CA GLY A 53 -3.89 5.09 4.74
C GLY A 53 -3.34 4.24 5.90
N THR A 54 -3.35 2.91 5.75
CA THR A 54 -2.86 1.92 6.74
C THR A 54 -1.41 2.15 7.15
N THR A 55 -0.58 2.75 6.29
CA THR A 55 0.78 3.20 6.60
C THR A 55 0.86 4.25 7.72
N ILE A 56 -0.14 5.13 7.86
CA ILE A 56 -0.19 6.08 8.98
C ILE A 56 -0.50 5.33 10.28
N LEU A 57 -1.47 4.43 10.26
CA LEU A 57 -1.85 3.60 11.41
C LEU A 57 -0.68 2.74 11.87
N ALA A 58 0.03 2.08 10.95
CA ALA A 58 1.21 1.27 11.22
C ALA A 58 2.36 2.09 11.84
N ARG A 59 2.55 3.33 11.39
CA ARG A 59 3.56 4.22 11.98
C ARG A 59 3.14 4.72 13.37
N MET A 60 1.84 4.91 13.58
CA MET A 60 1.29 5.26 14.88
C MET A 60 1.48 4.10 15.87
N THR A 61 1.14 2.86 15.49
CA THR A 61 1.42 1.67 16.32
C THR A 61 2.92 1.43 16.51
N HIS A 62 3.79 1.72 15.54
CA HIS A 62 5.24 1.71 15.77
C HIS A 62 5.64 2.70 16.88
N LYS A 63 5.06 3.91 16.89
CA LYS A 63 5.37 4.92 17.89
C LYS A 63 4.84 4.56 19.29
N TYR A 64 3.72 3.84 19.38
CA TYR A 64 3.08 3.49 20.66
C TYR A 64 3.48 2.09 21.19
N LEU A 65 3.78 1.11 20.34
CA LEU A 65 4.13 -0.27 20.72
C LEU A 65 5.60 -0.66 20.44
N GLY A 66 6.38 0.18 19.74
CA GLY A 66 7.78 -0.13 19.39
C GLY A 66 7.96 -1.22 18.33
N TRP A 67 6.87 -1.66 17.68
CA TRP A 67 6.90 -2.65 16.60
C TRP A 67 7.36 -2.05 15.29
N SER A 68 8.11 -2.82 14.48
CA SER A 68 8.56 -2.37 13.15
C SER A 68 7.37 -1.95 12.27
N ILE A 69 7.55 -0.89 11.48
CA ILE A 69 6.49 -0.33 10.62
C ILE A 69 5.97 -1.40 9.66
N SER A 70 6.86 -2.28 9.19
CA SER A 70 6.51 -3.41 8.31
C SER A 70 5.59 -4.42 8.99
N TYR A 71 5.82 -4.77 10.27
CA TYR A 71 4.92 -5.66 11.01
C TYR A 71 3.57 -5.00 11.29
N GLY A 72 3.56 -3.71 11.63
CA GLY A 72 2.32 -2.96 11.81
C GLY A 72 1.48 -2.91 10.54
N LEU A 73 2.12 -2.69 9.38
CA LEU A 73 1.45 -2.71 8.08
C LEU A 73 0.83 -4.07 7.77
N LEU A 74 1.62 -5.13 7.90
CA LEU A 74 1.15 -6.48 7.61
C LEU A 74 0.01 -6.89 8.55
N PHE A 75 0.06 -6.49 9.82
CA PHE A 75 -1.01 -6.77 10.78
C PHE A 75 -2.33 -6.06 10.42
N PHE A 76 -2.28 -4.76 10.09
CA PHE A 76 -3.48 -4.03 9.66
C PHE A 76 -4.03 -4.55 8.34
N ASP A 77 -3.18 -4.85 7.36
CA ASP A 77 -3.59 -5.43 6.08
C ASP A 77 -4.23 -6.82 6.27
N LEU A 78 -3.70 -7.64 7.19
CA LEU A 78 -4.27 -8.94 7.52
C LEU A 78 -5.67 -8.79 8.14
N ILE A 79 -5.85 -7.86 9.08
CA ILE A 79 -7.17 -7.58 9.69
C ILE A 79 -8.17 -7.17 8.62
N VAL A 80 -7.78 -6.27 7.71
CA VAL A 80 -8.65 -5.82 6.62
C VAL A 80 -8.97 -6.97 5.67
N ALA A 81 -7.97 -7.80 5.31
CA ALA A 81 -8.16 -8.97 4.46
C ALA A 81 -9.11 -10.01 5.08
N PHE A 82 -8.94 -10.34 6.37
CA PHE A 82 -9.85 -11.23 7.10
C PHE A 82 -11.26 -10.66 7.20
N SER A 83 -11.38 -9.36 7.49
CA SER A 83 -12.68 -8.68 7.58
C SER A 83 -13.39 -8.68 6.22
N SER A 84 -12.65 -8.43 5.14
CA SER A 84 -13.16 -8.49 3.76
C SER A 84 -13.62 -9.89 3.39
N TYR A 85 -12.83 -10.92 3.75
CA TYR A 85 -13.20 -12.32 3.55
C TYR A 85 -14.48 -12.69 4.30
N PHE A 86 -14.67 -12.20 5.53
CA PHE A 86 -15.87 -12.50 6.32
C PHE A 86 -17.13 -11.75 5.86
N ILE A 87 -16.99 -10.59 5.21
CA ILE A 87 -18.10 -9.76 4.74
C ILE A 87 -18.56 -10.16 3.33
N ILE A 88 -17.63 -10.57 2.47
CA ILE A 88 -17.90 -10.95 1.07
C ILE A 88 -18.05 -12.47 0.91
N GLY A 89 -17.45 -13.25 1.82
CA GLY A 89 -17.55 -14.71 1.87
C GLY A 89 -18.80 -15.25 2.55
#